data_AF-A0AAW5K8A6-F1
#
_entry.id   AF-A0AAW5K8A6-F1
#
_cell.length_a   1.000
_cell.length_b   1.000
_cell.length_c   1.000
_cell.angle_alpha   90.00
_cell.angle_beta   90.00
_cell.angle_gamma   90.00
#
_symmetry.space_group_name_H-M   'P 1'
#
loop_
_entity.id
_entity.type
_entity.pdbx_description
1 polymer ?
#
loop_
_entity_poly.entity_id
_entity_poly.type
_entity_poly.pdbx_seq_one_letter_code
_entity_poly.pdbx_strand_id
1 'polypeptide(L)'
;MLGITGSKEEPGDYGSGVYLGFNISEPLKTAVSREDKASLAARADYERAEREEHFARMKLEGEAEEALSYAAYAAANIEAQLSRLRAISENVREKLLRHASIAGDTFEQLQSGRYQYYRVAMDVLDSYLLFMESGADILCYAYPRGRESEPSDRTSVASAEAIEKMLSPQWFSGAFAVPAAATGLDGGVSGRPESVYIWEAAPFLRPDSRRLMLNRLRERGITKVLISFTGKELSSFQGGEARNNLKTLLAEGEAMGVSFELLLGEPTWLFPGNRGKLISIIRSMSAFPFGGIHLDIEPDSLPGAANMRPKLLSLLIDTIKESCAAARAPVSVSIHPRYLEGKLGEIVAKRLPPACIGYIAPMIYSTNADRTASRMSRILIGHPQFNFVLAQSVERSLPDNESYASAGTGVFLTSMGELGKKLSLYGNYRGIVVQDWKDYEVMR
;
A
#
# COMPACT_ATOMS: atom_id res chain seq x y z
N MET A 1 36.13 70.21 32.05
CA MET A 1 35.01 70.83 32.79
C MET A 1 35.15 72.34 32.62
N LEU A 2 34.11 73.07 32.20
CA LEU A 2 34.17 74.50 31.85
C LEU A 2 33.54 75.32 32.98
N GLY A 3 34.26 76.32 33.51
CA GLY A 3 33.78 77.22 34.56
C GLY A 3 34.17 78.66 34.26
N ILE A 4 33.23 79.60 34.44
CA ILE A 4 33.44 81.03 34.22
C ILE A 4 33.29 81.73 35.56
N THR A 5 34.28 82.55 35.93
CA THR A 5 34.21 83.41 37.12
C THR A 5 34.47 84.85 36.70
N GLY A 6 33.56 85.77 37.03
CA GLY A 6 33.77 87.20 36.84
C GLY A 6 33.79 87.91 38.20
N SER A 7 34.82 88.72 38.45
CA SER A 7 34.93 89.57 39.64
C SER A 7 35.29 90.99 39.21
N LYS A 8 34.62 91.97 39.83
CA LYS A 8 34.72 93.40 39.51
C LYS A 8 35.40 94.13 40.68
N GLU A 9 36.54 94.77 40.45
CA GLU A 9 37.10 95.82 41.33
C GLU A 9 37.57 97.00 40.47
N GLU A 10 37.15 98.21 40.86
CA GLU A 10 37.33 99.48 40.13
C GLU A 10 38.48 100.33 40.73
N PRO A 11 39.06 101.32 40.00
CA PRO A 11 38.43 102.08 38.93
C PRO A 11 39.17 101.91 37.60
N GLY A 12 38.81 100.89 36.82
CA GLY A 12 39.34 100.74 35.46
C GLY A 12 39.30 99.30 34.94
N ASP A 13 38.45 99.10 33.93
CA ASP A 13 38.30 97.97 33.00
C ASP A 13 38.00 96.54 33.50
N TYR A 14 36.94 95.97 32.90
CA TYR A 14 36.45 94.60 33.14
C TYR A 14 37.45 93.55 32.60
N GLY A 15 38.04 92.77 33.51
CA GLY A 15 38.81 91.57 33.16
C GLY A 15 37.96 90.30 33.28
N SER A 16 37.70 89.61 32.17
CA SER A 16 37.11 88.27 32.14
C SER A 16 38.19 87.22 31.90
N GLY A 17 38.30 86.22 32.80
CA GLY A 17 39.19 85.07 32.63
C GLY A 17 38.40 83.79 32.39
N VAL A 18 38.76 83.06 31.33
CA VAL A 18 38.26 81.70 31.03
C VAL A 18 39.44 80.75 31.10
N TYR A 19 39.33 79.68 31.88
CA TYR A 19 40.32 78.60 31.87
C TYR A 19 39.73 77.33 31.24
N LEU A 20 40.54 76.68 30.39
CA LEU A 20 40.26 75.37 29.81
C LEU A 20 41.15 74.34 30.51
N GLY A 21 40.56 73.49 31.34
CA GLY A 21 41.25 72.33 31.92
C GLY A 21 40.92 71.07 31.11
N PHE A 22 41.92 70.52 30.41
CA PHE A 22 41.88 69.16 29.88
C PHE A 22 42.38 68.20 30.96
N ASN A 23 41.56 67.24 31.36
CA ASN A 23 41.98 66.20 32.29
C ASN A 23 42.30 64.94 31.46
N ILE A 24 43.57 64.73 31.15
CA ILE A 24 44.06 63.51 30.50
C ILE A 24 44.45 62.54 31.61
N SER A 25 43.62 61.52 31.82
CA SER A 25 43.99 60.39 32.67
C SER A 25 44.73 59.36 31.80
N GLU A 26 46.04 59.53 31.65
CA GLU A 26 46.90 58.45 31.17
C GLU A 26 47.30 57.56 32.36
N PRO A 27 47.07 56.23 32.30
CA PRO A 27 47.54 55.33 33.34
C PRO A 27 49.06 55.16 33.24
N LEU A 28 49.81 56.12 33.79
CA LEU A 28 51.26 56.02 33.98
C LEU A 28 51.58 55.05 35.13
N LYS A 29 51.56 53.75 34.79
CA LYS A 29 52.33 52.61 35.34
C LYS A 29 51.54 51.29 35.29
N THR A 30 51.29 50.78 34.08
CA THR A 30 51.19 49.32 33.78
C THR A 30 51.37 49.05 32.27
N ALA A 31 52.28 49.77 31.61
CA ALA A 31 52.40 49.81 30.14
C ALA A 31 53.25 48.68 29.50
N VAL A 32 53.47 47.54 30.17
CA VAL A 32 54.24 46.41 29.59
C VAL A 32 53.58 45.05 29.83
N SER A 33 52.32 44.98 30.29
CA SER A 33 51.70 43.67 30.58
C SER A 33 50.22 43.54 30.24
N ARG A 34 49.43 44.62 30.31
CA ARG A 34 48.01 44.56 29.97
C ARG A 34 47.72 44.77 28.48
N GLU A 35 48.44 45.69 27.81
CA GLU A 35 48.35 45.87 26.36
C GLU A 35 48.87 44.66 25.59
N ASP A 36 49.97 44.06 26.04
CA ASP A 36 50.48 42.81 25.44
C ASP A 36 49.50 41.65 25.64
N LYS A 37 48.91 41.47 26.83
CA LYS A 37 47.93 40.38 27.05
C LYS A 37 46.63 40.59 26.30
N ALA A 38 46.12 41.82 26.19
CA ALA A 38 44.91 42.12 25.43
C ALA A 38 45.15 42.00 23.92
N SER A 39 46.30 42.43 23.43
CA SER A 39 46.73 42.27 22.03
C SER A 39 46.98 40.79 21.68
N LEU A 40 47.60 40.02 22.59
CA LEU A 40 47.78 38.57 22.44
C LEU A 40 46.45 37.81 22.47
N ALA A 41 45.50 38.20 23.33
CA ALA A 41 44.16 37.61 23.36
C ALA A 41 43.39 37.93 22.07
N ALA A 42 43.41 39.19 21.61
CA ALA A 42 42.77 39.58 20.36
C ALA A 42 43.37 38.88 19.13
N ARG A 43 44.70 38.66 19.12
CA ARG A 43 45.37 37.85 18.08
C ARG A 43 44.97 36.38 18.14
N ALA A 44 44.93 35.78 19.34
CA ALA A 44 44.51 34.40 19.50
C ALA A 44 43.03 34.19 19.12
N ASP A 45 42.16 35.16 19.41
CA ASP A 45 40.76 35.16 18.99
C ASP A 45 40.62 35.34 17.47
N TYR A 46 41.44 36.20 16.85
CA TYR A 46 41.51 36.34 15.40
C TYR A 46 41.98 35.04 14.72
N GLU A 47 43.07 34.43 15.18
CA GLU A 47 43.57 33.14 14.67
C GLU A 47 42.59 31.99 14.90
N ARG A 48 41.76 32.08 15.95
CA ARG A 48 40.68 31.12 16.19
C ARG A 48 39.53 31.31 15.21
N ALA A 49 39.08 32.54 15.00
CA ALA A 49 38.05 32.87 14.04
C ALA A 49 38.45 32.50 12.60
N GLU A 50 39.72 32.74 12.22
CA GLU A 50 40.26 32.37 10.90
C GLU A 50 40.27 30.84 10.71
N ARG A 51 40.64 30.08 11.75
CA ARG A 51 40.57 28.61 11.73
C ARG A 51 39.13 28.09 11.66
N GLU A 52 38.22 28.72 12.39
CA GLU A 52 36.79 28.37 12.36
C GLU A 52 36.16 28.67 11.00
N GLU A 53 36.51 29.79 10.36
CA GLU A 53 36.10 30.13 8.99
C GLU A 53 36.66 29.10 7.99
N HIS A 54 37.95 28.79 8.06
CA HIS A 54 38.58 27.82 7.16
C HIS A 54 37.97 26.42 7.32
N PHE A 55 37.67 26.01 8.56
CA PHE A 55 36.99 24.74 8.82
C PHE A 55 35.56 24.73 8.29
N ALA A 56 34.80 25.81 8.52
CA ALA A 56 33.44 25.94 8.00
C ALA A 56 33.42 25.90 6.47
N ARG A 57 34.38 26.56 5.82
CA ARG A 57 34.52 26.55 4.36
C ARG A 57 34.82 25.16 3.81
N MET A 58 35.81 24.46 4.35
CA MET A 58 36.12 23.09 3.93
C MET A 58 34.92 22.15 4.12
N LYS A 59 34.17 22.32 5.21
CA LYS A 59 32.97 21.53 5.47
C LYS A 59 31.88 21.79 4.44
N LEU A 60 31.59 23.05 4.13
CA LEU A 60 30.57 23.42 3.15
C LEU A 60 30.95 22.98 1.72
N GLU A 61 32.21 23.12 1.34
CA GLU A 61 32.72 22.65 0.05
C GLU A 61 32.59 21.11 -0.05
N GLY A 62 32.92 20.37 1.01
CA GLY A 62 32.77 18.92 1.05
C GLY A 62 31.31 18.45 0.97
N GLU A 63 30.40 19.09 1.71
CA GLU A 63 28.96 18.76 1.66
C GLU A 63 28.36 19.06 0.27
N ALA A 64 28.78 20.15 -0.38
CA ALA A 64 28.33 20.49 -1.72
C ALA A 64 28.84 19.50 -2.80
N GLU A 65 30.11 19.09 -2.72
CA GLU A 65 30.69 18.07 -3.62
C GLU A 65 30.02 16.70 -3.44
N GLU A 66 29.69 16.33 -2.20
CA GLU A 66 28.96 15.10 -1.88
C GLU A 66 27.54 15.13 -2.47
N ALA A 67 26.80 16.23 -2.28
CA ALA A 67 25.45 16.40 -2.83
C ALA A 67 25.44 16.35 -4.37
N LEU A 68 26.41 17.00 -5.04
CA LEU A 68 26.60 16.92 -6.49
C LEU A 68 26.88 15.48 -6.97
N SER A 69 27.72 14.74 -6.23
CA SER A 69 28.04 13.36 -6.56
C SER A 69 26.84 12.44 -6.42
N TYR A 70 26.03 12.60 -5.36
CA TYR A 70 24.80 11.84 -5.19
C TYR A 70 23.75 12.17 -6.26
N ALA A 71 23.59 13.44 -6.63
CA ALA A 71 22.65 13.84 -7.68
C ALA A 71 23.04 13.23 -9.04
N ALA A 72 24.32 13.28 -9.40
CA ALA A 72 24.83 12.66 -10.63
C ALA A 72 24.65 11.13 -10.63
N TYR A 73 24.94 10.49 -9.49
CA TYR A 73 24.71 9.05 -9.31
C TYR A 73 23.23 8.69 -9.44
N ALA A 74 22.34 9.43 -8.77
CA ALA A 74 20.90 9.19 -8.81
C ALA A 74 20.34 9.35 -10.22
N ALA A 75 20.78 10.38 -10.97
CA ALA A 75 20.38 10.58 -12.37
C ALA A 75 20.78 9.39 -13.27
N ALA A 76 22.03 8.93 -13.17
CA ALA A 76 22.49 7.76 -13.93
C ALA A 76 21.78 6.47 -13.50
N ASN A 77 21.51 6.31 -12.21
CA ASN A 77 20.79 5.15 -11.67
C ASN A 77 19.32 5.13 -12.13
N ILE A 78 18.64 6.28 -12.17
CA ILE A 78 17.29 6.40 -12.72
C ILE A 78 17.27 5.86 -14.14
N GLU A 79 18.17 6.30 -15.03
CA GLU A 79 18.19 5.85 -16.42
C GLU A 79 18.37 4.31 -16.53
N ALA A 80 19.28 3.74 -15.73
CA ALA A 80 19.49 2.30 -15.69
C ALA A 80 18.26 1.52 -15.19
N GLN A 81 17.62 2.00 -14.11
CA GLN A 81 16.42 1.36 -13.55
C GLN A 81 15.21 1.50 -14.48
N LEU A 82 15.08 2.62 -15.20
CA LEU A 82 14.05 2.81 -16.21
C LEU A 82 14.21 1.81 -17.38
N SER A 83 15.43 1.60 -17.85
CA SER A 83 15.72 0.57 -18.87
C SER A 83 15.34 -0.83 -18.39
N ARG A 84 15.67 -1.14 -17.13
CA ARG A 84 15.31 -2.40 -16.47
C ARG A 84 13.80 -2.58 -16.34
N LEU A 85 13.08 -1.53 -15.95
CA LEU A 85 11.62 -1.53 -15.81
C LEU A 85 10.94 -1.81 -17.15
N ARG A 86 11.43 -1.23 -18.25
CA ARG A 86 10.92 -1.51 -19.61
C ARG A 86 11.09 -2.99 -19.98
N ALA A 87 12.27 -3.56 -19.73
CA ALA A 87 12.54 -4.97 -20.01
C ALA A 87 11.62 -5.91 -19.20
N ILE A 88 11.41 -5.60 -17.92
CA ILE A 88 10.52 -6.39 -17.06
C ILE A 88 9.05 -6.22 -17.46
N SER A 89 8.62 -5.01 -17.82
CA SER A 89 7.26 -4.78 -18.35
C SER A 89 6.98 -5.63 -19.59
N GLU A 90 7.96 -5.73 -20.49
CA GLU A 90 7.83 -6.56 -21.69
C GLU A 90 7.82 -8.06 -21.34
N ASN A 91 8.60 -8.47 -20.35
CA ASN A 91 8.55 -9.83 -19.82
C ASN A 91 7.18 -10.18 -19.22
N VAL A 92 6.55 -9.25 -18.50
CA VAL A 92 5.18 -9.41 -17.98
C VAL A 92 4.18 -9.54 -19.13
N ARG A 93 4.29 -8.71 -20.17
CA ARG A 93 3.45 -8.78 -21.37
C ARG A 93 3.56 -10.14 -22.07
N GLU A 94 4.79 -10.64 -22.25
CA GLU A 94 5.04 -11.95 -22.84
C GLU A 94 4.42 -13.08 -22.01
N LYS A 95 4.63 -13.05 -20.68
CA LYS A 95 4.06 -14.03 -19.76
C LYS A 95 2.53 -14.00 -19.76
N LEU A 96 1.92 -12.82 -19.90
CA LEU A 96 0.47 -12.66 -20.01
C LEU A 96 -0.06 -13.33 -21.29
N LEU A 97 0.62 -13.12 -22.43
CA LEU A 97 0.27 -13.79 -23.70
C LEU A 97 0.47 -15.31 -23.65
N ARG A 98 1.57 -15.78 -23.05
CA ARG A 98 1.84 -17.21 -22.88
C ARG A 98 0.84 -17.88 -21.94
N HIS A 99 0.42 -17.18 -20.90
CA HIS A 99 -0.61 -17.65 -19.99
C HIS A 99 -1.99 -17.79 -20.67
N ALA A 100 -2.36 -16.86 -21.54
CA ALA A 100 -3.60 -16.95 -22.31
C ALA A 100 -3.62 -18.12 -23.31
N SER A 101 -2.45 -18.59 -23.78
CA SER A 101 -2.33 -19.51 -24.92
C SER A 101 -1.79 -20.91 -24.59
N ILE A 102 -1.10 -21.09 -23.45
CA ILE A 102 -0.39 -22.34 -23.13
C ILE A 102 -0.80 -22.85 -21.73
N ALA A 103 -1.14 -24.13 -21.64
CA ALA A 103 -1.40 -24.81 -20.37
C ALA A 103 -0.09 -25.14 -19.63
N GLY A 104 -0.02 -24.86 -18.33
CA GLY A 104 1.15 -25.13 -17.48
C GLY A 104 1.31 -24.11 -16.36
N ASP A 105 2.52 -23.95 -15.81
CA ASP A 105 2.86 -23.00 -14.74
C ASP A 105 2.91 -21.52 -15.21
N THR A 106 2.13 -21.17 -16.22
CA THR A 106 2.15 -19.85 -16.86
C THR A 106 1.56 -18.76 -15.96
N PHE A 107 0.60 -19.11 -15.09
CA PHE A 107 0.05 -18.19 -14.08
C PHE A 107 1.10 -17.78 -13.04
N GLU A 108 1.89 -18.73 -12.53
CA GLU A 108 2.93 -18.44 -11.52
C GLU A 108 4.06 -17.61 -12.10
N GLN A 109 4.43 -17.90 -13.34
CA GLN A 109 5.40 -17.10 -14.07
C GLN A 109 4.89 -15.66 -14.27
N LEU A 110 3.60 -15.49 -14.55
CA LEU A 110 2.95 -14.19 -14.66
C LEU A 110 2.95 -13.44 -13.32
N GLN A 111 2.52 -14.07 -12.22
CA GLN A 111 2.53 -13.44 -10.90
C GLN A 111 3.94 -13.07 -10.43
N SER A 112 4.92 -13.96 -10.64
CA SER A 112 6.33 -13.66 -10.38
C SER A 112 6.83 -12.48 -11.23
N GLY A 113 6.41 -12.40 -12.50
CA GLY A 113 6.69 -11.25 -13.37
C GLY A 113 6.11 -9.94 -12.83
N ARG A 114 4.85 -9.95 -12.37
CA ARG A 114 4.18 -8.78 -11.77
C ARG A 114 4.88 -8.32 -10.50
N TYR A 115 5.22 -9.25 -9.62
CA TYR A 115 5.96 -8.93 -8.40
C TYR A 115 7.33 -8.28 -8.71
N GLN A 116 8.06 -8.83 -9.68
CA GLN A 116 9.33 -8.24 -10.12
C GLN A 116 9.16 -6.85 -10.72
N TYR A 117 8.09 -6.63 -11.48
CA TYR A 117 7.75 -5.32 -12.04
C TYR A 117 7.52 -4.30 -10.92
N TYR A 118 6.69 -4.60 -9.92
CA TYR A 118 6.43 -3.69 -8.80
C TYR A 118 7.68 -3.37 -7.99
N ARG A 119 8.54 -4.36 -7.75
CA ARG A 119 9.80 -4.14 -7.05
C ARG A 119 10.71 -3.16 -7.79
N VAL A 120 10.89 -3.33 -9.10
CA VAL A 120 11.73 -2.41 -9.88
C VAL A 120 11.08 -1.05 -10.06
N ALA A 121 9.75 -0.97 -10.09
CA ALA A 121 9.04 0.31 -10.06
C ALA A 121 9.31 1.08 -8.75
N MET A 122 9.35 0.39 -7.60
CA MET A 122 9.75 1.00 -6.33
C MET A 122 11.21 1.47 -6.36
N ASP A 123 12.13 0.67 -6.90
CA ASP A 123 13.55 1.07 -7.02
C ASP A 123 13.72 2.35 -7.87
N VAL A 124 12.89 2.53 -8.90
CA VAL A 124 12.85 3.78 -9.70
C VAL A 124 12.36 4.96 -8.86
N LEU A 125 11.29 4.78 -8.08
CA LEU A 125 10.76 5.84 -7.20
C LEU A 125 11.77 6.25 -6.13
N ASP A 126 12.44 5.30 -5.50
CA ASP A 126 13.50 5.57 -4.51
C ASP A 126 14.67 6.35 -5.14
N SER A 127 15.01 6.03 -6.39
CA SER A 127 16.06 6.76 -7.11
C SER A 127 15.65 8.21 -7.44
N TYR A 128 14.37 8.43 -7.78
CA TYR A 128 13.82 9.77 -7.93
C TYR A 128 13.79 10.56 -6.62
N LEU A 129 13.45 9.91 -5.51
CA LEU A 129 13.49 10.54 -4.18
C LEU A 129 14.91 11.02 -3.86
N LEU A 130 15.91 10.16 -4.03
CA LEU A 130 17.32 10.50 -3.80
C LEU A 130 17.79 11.66 -4.69
N PHE A 131 17.36 11.68 -5.96
CA PHE A 131 17.65 12.79 -6.87
C PHE A 131 17.03 14.12 -6.39
N MET A 132 15.79 14.09 -5.88
CA MET A 132 15.13 15.28 -5.36
C MET A 132 15.76 15.77 -4.05
N GLU A 133 16.12 14.86 -3.15
CA GLU A 133 16.80 15.20 -1.88
C GLU A 133 18.16 15.83 -2.14
N SER A 134 19.02 15.18 -2.93
CA SER A 134 20.32 15.75 -3.32
C SER A 134 20.19 17.06 -4.11
N GLY A 135 19.16 17.17 -4.95
CA GLY A 135 18.81 18.42 -5.62
C GLY A 135 18.48 19.54 -4.62
N ALA A 136 17.67 19.25 -3.60
CA ALA A 136 17.33 20.21 -2.55
C ALA A 136 18.55 20.66 -1.75
N ASP A 137 19.48 19.75 -1.46
CA ASP A 137 20.74 20.08 -0.80
C ASP A 137 21.60 21.01 -1.65
N ILE A 138 21.75 20.73 -2.95
CA ILE A 138 22.49 21.59 -3.89
C ILE A 138 21.87 23.00 -3.95
N LEU A 139 20.54 23.12 -3.93
CA LEU A 139 19.85 24.42 -3.97
C LEU A 139 20.20 25.29 -2.75
N CYS A 140 20.46 24.69 -1.57
CA CYS A 140 20.88 25.42 -0.38
C CYS A 140 22.25 26.12 -0.56
N TYR A 141 23.12 25.59 -1.42
CA TYR A 141 24.44 26.16 -1.70
C TYR A 141 24.45 27.07 -2.93
N ALA A 142 23.71 26.72 -3.99
CA ALA A 142 23.73 27.45 -5.26
C ALA A 142 22.92 28.77 -5.22
N TYR A 143 21.88 28.85 -4.37
CA TYR A 143 20.96 29.99 -4.34
C TYR A 143 20.78 30.55 -2.92
N PRO A 144 21.82 31.20 -2.36
CA PRO A 144 21.79 31.72 -0.98
C PRO A 144 20.74 32.82 -0.74
N ARG A 145 20.13 33.38 -1.80
CA ARG A 145 19.01 34.35 -1.73
C ARG A 145 17.67 33.77 -2.22
N GLY A 146 17.58 32.45 -2.40
CA GLY A 146 16.38 31.76 -2.86
C GLY A 146 16.00 32.13 -4.30
N ARG A 147 14.69 32.32 -4.56
CA ARG A 147 14.10 32.49 -5.91
C ARG A 147 14.71 33.62 -6.76
N GLU A 148 15.31 34.63 -6.15
CA GLU A 148 15.90 35.77 -6.88
C GLU A 148 17.19 35.42 -7.62
N SER A 149 17.82 34.30 -7.26
CA SER A 149 19.07 33.82 -7.85
C SER A 149 18.88 32.60 -8.79
N GLU A 150 17.64 32.12 -8.98
CA GLU A 150 17.35 30.98 -9.86
C GLU A 150 17.57 31.33 -11.35
N PRO A 151 18.18 30.44 -12.16
CA PRO A 151 18.27 30.59 -13.61
C PRO A 151 16.90 30.42 -14.28
N SER A 152 16.71 31.08 -15.43
CA SER A 152 15.45 31.08 -16.16
C SER A 152 15.05 29.73 -16.77
N ASP A 153 16.03 28.86 -17.05
CA ASP A 153 15.81 27.53 -17.62
C ASP A 153 16.08 26.44 -16.58
N ARG A 154 15.04 25.68 -16.25
CA ARG A 154 15.13 24.50 -15.38
C ARG A 154 15.41 23.27 -16.23
N THR A 155 16.56 22.63 -16.03
CA THR A 155 16.82 21.29 -16.56
C THR A 155 15.98 20.28 -15.79
N SER A 156 14.85 19.87 -16.37
CA SER A 156 14.07 18.75 -15.82
C SER A 156 14.71 17.43 -16.26
N VAL A 157 15.17 16.64 -15.30
CA VAL A 157 15.64 15.27 -15.54
C VAL A 157 14.47 14.29 -15.73
N ALA A 158 13.24 14.73 -15.44
CA ALA A 158 12.05 13.89 -15.49
C ALA A 158 10.94 14.54 -16.32
N SER A 159 10.55 13.92 -17.44
CA SER A 159 9.25 14.26 -18.02
C SER A 159 8.16 13.57 -17.21
N ALA A 160 7.23 14.36 -16.66
CA ALA A 160 6.06 13.83 -15.95
C ALA A 160 5.28 12.83 -16.83
N GLU A 161 5.26 13.06 -18.15
CA GLU A 161 4.67 12.16 -19.14
C GLU A 161 5.38 10.79 -19.23
N ALA A 162 6.70 10.71 -19.04
CA ALA A 162 7.40 9.42 -19.01
C ALA A 162 7.05 8.63 -17.74
N ILE A 163 6.99 9.31 -16.60
CA ILE A 163 6.58 8.70 -15.32
C ILE A 163 5.13 8.21 -15.41
N GLU A 164 4.21 9.00 -15.96
CA GLU A 164 2.79 8.66 -16.10
C GLU A 164 2.57 7.46 -17.03
N LYS A 165 3.23 7.44 -18.20
CA LYS A 165 3.19 6.28 -19.12
C LYS A 165 3.84 5.03 -18.54
N MET A 166 4.76 5.18 -17.58
CA MET A 166 5.43 4.07 -16.90
C MET A 166 4.62 3.50 -15.74
N LEU A 167 3.87 4.33 -15.03
CA LEU A 167 2.98 3.92 -13.94
C LEU A 167 1.62 3.39 -14.44
N SER A 168 1.32 3.58 -15.73
CA SER A 168 0.09 3.11 -16.39
C SER A 168 0.41 2.27 -17.64
N PRO A 169 1.03 1.08 -17.49
CA PRO A 169 1.45 0.30 -18.64
C PRO A 169 0.24 -0.20 -19.46
N GLN A 170 0.38 -0.30 -20.78
CA GLN A 170 -0.73 -0.64 -21.69
C GLN A 170 -1.35 -2.04 -21.47
N TRP A 171 -0.66 -2.95 -20.79
CA TRP A 171 -1.26 -4.24 -20.40
C TRP A 171 -2.27 -4.10 -19.24
N PHE A 172 -2.33 -2.95 -18.58
CA PHE A 172 -3.36 -2.61 -17.59
C PHE A 172 -4.68 -2.16 -18.23
N SER A 173 -4.65 -1.69 -19.49
CA SER A 173 -5.80 -1.08 -20.18
C SER A 173 -6.44 -2.00 -21.23
N GLY A 174 -6.21 -3.32 -21.13
CA GLY A 174 -6.60 -4.34 -22.10
C GLY A 174 -8.05 -4.22 -22.60
N ALA A 175 -8.22 -3.60 -23.76
CA ALA A 175 -9.44 -3.64 -24.54
C ALA A 175 -9.17 -4.48 -25.79
N PHE A 176 -9.62 -5.74 -25.76
CA PHE A 176 -9.72 -6.57 -26.95
C PHE A 176 -11.19 -6.91 -27.16
N ALA A 177 -11.77 -6.45 -28.27
CA ALA A 177 -13.16 -6.69 -28.62
C ALA A 177 -13.31 -8.01 -29.40
N VAL A 178 -14.19 -8.91 -28.95
CA VAL A 178 -14.73 -10.05 -29.73
C VAL A 178 -16.15 -10.39 -29.19
N PRO A 179 -17.03 -11.09 -29.93
CA PRO A 179 -18.37 -10.62 -30.32
C PRO A 179 -19.52 -11.26 -29.52
N ALA A 180 -20.69 -10.63 -29.61
CA ALA A 180 -21.92 -10.97 -28.89
C ALA A 180 -22.70 -12.16 -29.47
N ALA A 181 -23.21 -13.02 -28.59
CA ALA A 181 -24.41 -13.88 -28.73
C ALA A 181 -24.57 -14.70 -27.43
N ALA A 182 -25.74 -15.08 -26.90
CA ALA A 182 -27.15 -14.77 -27.14
C ALA A 182 -27.92 -15.19 -25.87
N THR A 183 -29.12 -14.62 -25.72
CA THR A 183 -30.10 -14.71 -24.62
C THR A 183 -30.73 -16.10 -24.38
N GLY A 184 -31.11 -16.43 -23.13
CA GLY A 184 -32.04 -17.53 -22.84
C GLY A 184 -32.30 -17.93 -21.37
N LEU A 185 -33.16 -17.16 -20.68
CA LEU A 185 -34.20 -17.47 -19.65
C LEU A 185 -34.05 -18.59 -18.56
N ASP A 186 -34.10 -18.10 -17.30
CA ASP A 186 -34.84 -18.46 -16.06
C ASP A 186 -34.88 -19.84 -15.36
N GLY A 187 -34.74 -19.77 -14.02
CA GLY A 187 -35.48 -20.53 -13.00
C GLY A 187 -34.76 -21.62 -12.17
N GLY A 188 -34.48 -21.38 -10.87
CA GLY A 188 -34.57 -22.46 -9.85
C GLY A 188 -33.42 -22.78 -8.87
N VAL A 189 -32.48 -21.87 -8.65
CA VAL A 189 -31.53 -21.60 -7.54
C VAL A 189 -31.03 -20.23 -7.96
N SER A 190 -30.90 -19.25 -7.08
CA SER A 190 -30.36 -17.95 -7.48
C SER A 190 -28.94 -18.18 -8.00
N GLY A 191 -28.80 -18.34 -9.32
CA GLY A 191 -27.50 -18.43 -9.97
C GLY A 191 -26.89 -17.04 -10.12
N ARG A 192 -27.49 -16.04 -9.46
CA ARG A 192 -26.84 -14.75 -9.25
C ARG A 192 -25.92 -14.86 -8.05
N PRO A 193 -24.72 -14.30 -8.13
CA PRO A 193 -23.86 -14.21 -6.96
C PRO A 193 -24.51 -13.36 -5.86
N GLU A 194 -24.46 -13.85 -4.63
CA GLU A 194 -25.02 -13.19 -3.46
C GLU A 194 -23.93 -12.67 -2.52
N SER A 195 -22.67 -13.08 -2.76
CA SER A 195 -21.51 -12.77 -1.94
C SER A 195 -20.45 -12.01 -2.74
N VAL A 196 -19.72 -11.08 -2.11
CA VAL A 196 -18.63 -10.33 -2.77
C VAL A 196 -17.45 -10.03 -1.84
N TYR A 197 -16.23 -10.02 -2.39
CA TYR A 197 -15.03 -9.52 -1.72
C TYR A 197 -14.92 -7.99 -1.80
N ILE A 198 -14.65 -7.35 -0.65
CA ILE A 198 -14.38 -5.91 -0.54
C ILE A 198 -13.02 -5.73 0.14
N TRP A 199 -12.01 -5.39 -0.65
CA TRP A 199 -10.66 -5.14 -0.16
C TRP A 199 -10.48 -3.75 0.47
N GLU A 200 -11.29 -2.77 0.04
CA GLU A 200 -11.22 -1.37 0.49
C GLU A 200 -12.50 -0.98 1.26
N ALA A 201 -12.46 -1.05 2.60
CA ALA A 201 -13.62 -0.77 3.45
C ALA A 201 -13.93 0.73 3.66
N ALA A 202 -12.99 1.62 3.35
CA ALA A 202 -13.11 3.05 3.68
C ALA A 202 -14.45 3.69 3.25
N PRO A 203 -15.02 3.43 2.05
CA PRO A 203 -16.32 3.98 1.66
C PRO A 203 -17.50 3.49 2.51
N PHE A 204 -17.41 2.32 3.11
CA PHE A 204 -18.45 1.75 3.98
C PHE A 204 -18.34 2.27 5.42
N LEU A 205 -17.13 2.60 5.86
CA LEU A 205 -16.89 3.11 7.21
C LEU A 205 -17.32 4.56 7.38
N ARG A 206 -17.28 5.39 6.33
CA ARG A 206 -17.65 6.81 6.44
C ARG A 206 -19.17 7.03 6.46
N PRO A 207 -19.72 7.81 7.41
CA PRO A 207 -21.17 8.04 7.51
C PRO A 207 -21.83 8.65 6.27
N ASP A 208 -21.12 9.51 5.54
CA ASP A 208 -21.60 10.21 4.35
C ASP A 208 -21.78 9.28 3.13
N SER A 209 -20.92 8.28 2.97
CA SER A 209 -20.98 7.35 1.84
C SER A 209 -21.62 5.99 2.16
N ARG A 210 -21.67 5.57 3.42
CA ARG A 210 -22.10 4.22 3.84
C ARG A 210 -23.45 3.79 3.24
N ARG A 211 -24.49 4.61 3.42
CA ARG A 211 -25.85 4.27 2.97
C ARG A 211 -25.91 4.06 1.45
N LEU A 212 -25.20 4.91 0.70
CA LEU A 212 -25.09 4.76 -0.75
C LEU A 212 -24.40 3.45 -1.13
N MET A 213 -23.29 3.09 -0.46
CA MET A 213 -22.58 1.84 -0.75
C MET A 213 -23.43 0.61 -0.43
N LEU A 214 -24.15 0.59 0.70
CA LEU A 214 -25.06 -0.49 1.07
C LEU A 214 -26.22 -0.63 0.07
N ASN A 215 -26.78 0.48 -0.43
CA ASN A 215 -27.81 0.45 -1.46
C ASN A 215 -27.28 -0.17 -2.76
N ARG A 216 -26.06 0.19 -3.19
CA ARG A 216 -25.45 -0.37 -4.40
C ARG A 216 -25.23 -1.89 -4.30
N LEU A 217 -24.81 -2.39 -3.14
CA LEU A 217 -24.73 -3.83 -2.88
C LEU A 217 -26.10 -4.50 -3.11
N ARG A 218 -27.16 -3.92 -2.54
CA ARG A 218 -28.53 -4.43 -2.66
C ARG A 218 -29.08 -4.38 -4.08
N GLU A 219 -28.81 -3.31 -4.82
CA GLU A 219 -29.17 -3.16 -6.24
C GLU A 219 -28.53 -4.26 -7.10
N ARG A 220 -27.34 -4.73 -6.73
CA ARG A 220 -26.65 -5.85 -7.37
C ARG A 220 -27.07 -7.23 -6.82
N GLY A 221 -27.98 -7.29 -5.85
CA GLY A 221 -28.45 -8.54 -5.24
C GLY A 221 -27.50 -9.15 -4.20
N ILE A 222 -26.50 -8.39 -3.73
CA ILE A 222 -25.54 -8.87 -2.73
C ILE A 222 -26.17 -8.83 -1.32
N THR A 223 -26.07 -9.95 -0.62
CA THR A 223 -26.60 -10.18 0.74
C THR A 223 -25.50 -10.57 1.72
N LYS A 224 -24.31 -10.92 1.24
CA LYS A 224 -23.13 -11.23 2.05
C LYS A 224 -21.90 -10.51 1.52
N VAL A 225 -21.12 -9.94 2.43
CA VAL A 225 -19.91 -9.20 2.12
C VAL A 225 -18.74 -9.76 2.90
N LEU A 226 -17.63 -10.01 2.22
CA LEU A 226 -16.35 -10.35 2.82
C LEU A 226 -15.50 -9.08 2.83
N ILE A 227 -15.42 -8.40 3.98
CA ILE A 227 -14.84 -7.06 4.07
C ILE A 227 -13.47 -7.08 4.76
N SER A 228 -12.47 -6.52 4.09
CA SER A 228 -11.10 -6.40 4.59
C SER A 228 -10.84 -5.00 5.14
N PHE A 229 -9.94 -4.93 6.12
CA PHE A 229 -9.50 -3.68 6.73
C PHE A 229 -7.97 -3.63 6.74
N THR A 230 -7.42 -2.45 6.50
CA THR A 230 -6.00 -2.18 6.65
C THR A 230 -5.56 -2.31 8.10
N GLY A 231 -4.25 -2.51 8.34
CA GLY A 231 -3.71 -2.56 9.71
C GLY A 231 -3.97 -1.28 10.52
N LYS A 232 -4.04 -0.12 9.85
CA LYS A 232 -4.39 1.16 10.48
C LYS A 232 -5.85 1.20 10.93
N GLU A 233 -6.78 0.73 10.10
CA GLU A 233 -8.21 0.63 10.45
C GLU A 233 -8.44 -0.37 11.59
N LEU A 234 -7.83 -1.56 11.52
CA LEU A 234 -7.93 -2.57 12.59
C LEU A 234 -7.46 -2.02 13.94
N SER A 235 -6.39 -1.21 13.93
CA SER A 235 -5.87 -0.57 15.13
C SER A 235 -6.78 0.56 15.63
N SER A 236 -7.39 1.32 14.72
CA SER A 236 -8.24 2.46 15.06
C SER A 236 -9.59 2.04 15.68
N PHE A 237 -10.07 0.83 15.40
CA PHE A 237 -11.29 0.27 16.01
C PHE A 237 -11.21 0.05 17.54
N GLN A 238 -10.05 0.27 18.15
CA GLN A 238 -9.93 0.39 19.61
C GLN A 238 -10.40 1.76 20.14
N GLY A 239 -10.41 2.79 19.29
CA GLY A 239 -10.90 4.14 19.59
C GLY A 239 -12.41 4.32 19.42
N GLY A 240 -13.00 5.30 20.11
CA GLY A 240 -14.46 5.46 20.19
C GLY A 240 -15.17 5.69 18.86
N GLU A 241 -14.68 6.62 18.04
CA GLU A 241 -15.37 7.00 16.79
C GLU A 241 -15.31 5.90 15.73
N ALA A 242 -14.11 5.40 15.40
CA ALA A 242 -13.93 4.35 14.40
C ALA A 242 -14.66 3.05 14.80
N ARG A 243 -14.64 2.71 16.09
CA ARG A 243 -15.41 1.58 16.64
C ARG A 243 -16.91 1.76 16.43
N ASN A 244 -17.43 2.96 16.69
CA ASN A 244 -18.85 3.26 16.49
C ASN A 244 -19.22 3.20 15.01
N ASN A 245 -18.38 3.73 14.12
CA ASN A 245 -18.59 3.65 12.67
C ASN A 245 -18.67 2.21 12.16
N LEU A 246 -17.80 1.32 12.64
CA LEU A 246 -17.88 -0.10 12.30
C LEU A 246 -19.15 -0.76 12.85
N LYS A 247 -19.52 -0.50 14.12
CA LYS A 247 -20.77 -1.03 14.69
C LYS A 247 -21.99 -0.57 13.89
N THR A 248 -22.03 0.70 13.52
CA THR A 248 -23.12 1.26 12.72
C THR A 248 -23.16 0.65 11.33
N LEU A 249 -22.01 0.43 10.67
CA LEU A 249 -21.95 -0.30 9.40
C LEU A 249 -22.60 -1.68 9.50
N LEU A 250 -22.22 -2.46 10.52
CA LEU A 250 -22.75 -3.81 10.70
C LEU A 250 -24.26 -3.80 10.99
N ALA A 251 -24.73 -2.87 11.83
CA ALA A 251 -26.14 -2.74 12.17
C ALA A 251 -27.00 -2.24 10.99
N GLU A 252 -26.55 -1.23 10.25
CA GLU A 252 -27.24 -0.75 9.04
C GLU A 252 -27.26 -1.83 7.95
N GLY A 253 -26.16 -2.56 7.81
CA GLY A 253 -26.05 -3.72 6.95
C GLY A 253 -27.10 -4.78 7.24
N GLU A 254 -27.17 -5.23 8.49
CA GLU A 254 -28.15 -6.21 8.95
C GLU A 254 -29.58 -5.73 8.71
N ALA A 255 -29.89 -4.47 9.02
CA ALA A 255 -31.20 -3.87 8.74
C ALA A 255 -31.55 -3.82 7.25
N MET A 256 -30.56 -3.84 6.37
CA MET A 256 -30.71 -3.90 4.91
C MET A 256 -30.64 -5.33 4.34
N GLY A 257 -30.49 -6.35 5.19
CA GLY A 257 -30.32 -7.73 4.75
C GLY A 257 -28.96 -8.00 4.11
N VAL A 258 -27.91 -7.28 4.54
CA VAL A 258 -26.51 -7.48 4.15
C VAL A 258 -25.72 -7.93 5.37
N SER A 259 -25.20 -9.15 5.32
CA SER A 259 -24.33 -9.73 6.34
C SER A 259 -22.85 -9.51 6.01
N PHE A 260 -22.01 -9.42 7.03
CA PHE A 260 -20.57 -9.19 6.88
C PHE A 260 -19.75 -10.32 7.51
N GLU A 261 -18.76 -10.81 6.77
CA GLU A 261 -17.68 -11.65 7.27
C GLU A 261 -16.37 -10.83 7.26
N LEU A 262 -15.55 -10.98 8.29
CA LEU A 262 -14.25 -10.29 8.38
C LEU A 262 -13.24 -11.01 7.48
N LEU A 263 -12.76 -10.34 6.44
CA LEU A 263 -11.76 -10.86 5.50
C LEU A 263 -10.34 -10.54 5.97
N LEU A 264 -9.50 -11.58 6.05
CA LEU A 264 -8.12 -11.51 6.55
C LEU A 264 -7.19 -12.26 5.58
N GLY A 265 -6.29 -11.55 4.88
CA GLY A 265 -5.55 -12.12 3.75
C GLY A 265 -4.03 -11.85 3.69
N GLU A 266 -3.36 -11.56 4.80
CA GLU A 266 -1.90 -11.34 4.77
C GLU A 266 -1.14 -12.69 4.68
N PRO A 267 -0.40 -12.96 3.58
CA PRO A 267 0.21 -14.28 3.34
C PRO A 267 1.21 -14.71 4.41
N THR A 268 1.94 -13.76 5.00
CA THR A 268 2.98 -14.09 5.98
C THR A 268 2.43 -14.65 7.29
N TRP A 269 1.12 -14.56 7.55
CA TRP A 269 0.46 -15.15 8.73
C TRP A 269 0.46 -16.69 8.74
N LEU A 270 0.80 -17.36 7.63
CA LEU A 270 1.01 -18.81 7.64
C LEU A 270 2.23 -19.23 8.47
N PHE A 271 3.22 -18.35 8.64
CA PHE A 271 4.41 -18.65 9.41
C PHE A 271 4.15 -18.56 10.92
N PRO A 272 4.66 -19.51 11.74
CA PRO A 272 4.47 -19.50 13.18
C PRO A 272 4.84 -18.17 13.87
N GLY A 273 5.91 -17.51 13.41
CA GLY A 273 6.36 -16.23 13.96
C GLY A 273 5.40 -15.06 13.75
N ASN A 274 4.52 -15.13 12.75
CA ASN A 274 3.56 -14.08 12.42
C ASN A 274 2.11 -14.46 12.77
N ARG A 275 1.82 -15.74 12.98
CA ARG A 275 0.48 -16.27 13.28
C ARG A 275 -0.15 -15.61 14.51
N GLY A 276 0.64 -15.27 15.52
CA GLY A 276 0.16 -14.57 16.71
C GLY A 276 -0.56 -13.24 16.42
N LYS A 277 -0.15 -12.53 15.35
CA LYS A 277 -0.81 -11.28 14.93
C LYS A 277 -2.23 -11.55 14.42
N LEU A 278 -2.41 -12.57 13.56
CA LEU A 278 -3.72 -13.00 13.08
C LEU A 278 -4.64 -13.38 14.25
N ILE A 279 -4.15 -14.19 15.17
CA ILE A 279 -4.92 -14.64 16.33
C ILE A 279 -5.32 -13.45 17.23
N SER A 280 -4.43 -12.47 17.41
CA SER A 280 -4.74 -11.24 18.14
C SER A 280 -5.86 -10.44 17.46
N ILE A 281 -5.83 -10.32 16.13
CA ILE A 281 -6.86 -9.62 15.35
C ILE A 281 -8.21 -10.36 15.49
N ILE A 282 -8.25 -11.68 15.33
CA ILE A 282 -9.48 -12.46 15.47
C ILE A 282 -10.11 -12.25 16.86
N ARG A 283 -9.29 -12.26 17.92
CA ARG A 283 -9.76 -12.03 19.29
C ARG A 283 -10.28 -10.61 19.50
N SER A 284 -9.56 -9.59 19.03
CA SER A 284 -10.01 -8.20 19.19
C SER A 284 -11.30 -7.92 18.42
N MET A 285 -11.43 -8.51 17.23
CA MET A 285 -12.59 -8.33 16.36
C MET A 285 -13.82 -9.11 16.81
N SER A 286 -13.68 -10.03 17.77
CA SER A 286 -14.82 -10.72 18.40
C SER A 286 -15.77 -9.79 19.16
N ALA A 287 -15.37 -8.53 19.40
CA ALA A 287 -16.22 -7.48 19.96
C ALA A 287 -17.26 -6.92 18.98
N PHE A 288 -17.21 -7.32 17.70
CA PHE A 288 -18.12 -6.89 16.65
C PHE A 288 -18.93 -8.09 16.13
N PRO A 289 -20.21 -7.88 15.76
CA PRO A 289 -21.10 -8.95 15.32
C PRO A 289 -20.88 -9.34 13.85
N PHE A 290 -19.66 -9.77 13.50
CA PHE A 290 -19.43 -10.39 12.18
C PHE A 290 -20.07 -11.79 12.14
N GLY A 291 -20.66 -12.13 10.99
CA GLY A 291 -21.27 -13.45 10.76
C GLY A 291 -20.25 -14.58 10.56
N GLY A 292 -18.99 -14.23 10.32
CA GLY A 292 -17.90 -15.17 10.06
C GLY A 292 -16.54 -14.49 9.98
N ILE A 293 -15.48 -15.30 10.03
CA ILE A 293 -14.11 -14.91 9.71
C ILE A 293 -13.73 -15.61 8.41
N HIS A 294 -13.34 -14.88 7.38
CA HIS A 294 -12.88 -15.45 6.12
C HIS A 294 -11.38 -15.24 5.95
N LEU A 295 -10.62 -16.33 5.83
CA LEU A 295 -9.18 -16.29 5.63
C LEU A 295 -8.86 -16.44 4.14
N ASP A 296 -8.18 -15.44 3.58
CA ASP A 296 -7.68 -15.45 2.21
C ASP A 296 -6.15 -15.40 2.17
N ILE A 297 -5.54 -16.41 2.79
CA ILE A 297 -4.09 -16.52 2.93
C ILE A 297 -3.58 -17.38 1.77
N GLU A 298 -3.08 -16.74 0.72
CA GLU A 298 -2.59 -17.42 -0.48
C GLU A 298 -1.13 -17.89 -0.33
N PRO A 299 -0.84 -19.20 -0.16
CA PRO A 299 0.53 -19.64 0.04
C PRO A 299 1.40 -19.48 -1.21
N ASP A 300 0.77 -19.49 -2.39
CA ASP A 300 1.45 -19.38 -3.68
C ASP A 300 1.96 -17.96 -3.98
N SER A 301 1.52 -16.96 -3.21
CA SER A 301 2.10 -15.60 -3.23
C SER A 301 3.51 -15.55 -2.63
N LEU A 302 3.93 -16.56 -1.86
CA LEU A 302 5.24 -16.60 -1.24
C LEU A 302 6.36 -16.99 -2.22
N PRO A 303 7.57 -16.42 -2.08
CA PRO A 303 8.72 -16.81 -2.88
C PRO A 303 9.02 -18.32 -2.78
N GLY A 304 9.14 -18.98 -3.92
CA GLY A 304 9.49 -20.40 -4.00
C GLY A 304 8.37 -21.37 -3.58
N ALA A 305 7.12 -20.91 -3.50
CA ALA A 305 5.99 -21.71 -3.04
C ALA A 305 5.80 -23.03 -3.81
N ALA A 306 6.03 -23.03 -5.13
CA ALA A 306 5.89 -24.22 -5.98
C ALA A 306 6.67 -25.45 -5.46
N ASN A 307 7.87 -25.22 -4.91
CA ASN A 307 8.73 -26.29 -4.41
C ASN A 307 8.40 -26.72 -2.97
N MET A 308 7.54 -25.96 -2.28
CA MET A 308 7.22 -26.15 -0.87
C MET A 308 5.72 -26.32 -0.59
N ARG A 309 4.88 -26.50 -1.61
CA ARG A 309 3.41 -26.56 -1.47
C ARG A 309 2.91 -27.52 -0.36
N PRO A 310 3.43 -28.76 -0.19
CA PRO A 310 2.99 -29.63 0.91
C PRO A 310 3.31 -29.04 2.30
N LYS A 311 4.47 -28.39 2.43
CA LYS A 311 4.89 -27.72 3.68
C LYS A 311 4.02 -26.48 3.94
N LEU A 312 3.80 -25.65 2.92
CA LEU A 312 2.96 -24.46 3.01
C LEU A 312 1.50 -24.82 3.30
N LEU A 313 0.97 -25.89 2.71
CA LEU A 313 -0.35 -26.43 3.04
C LEU A 313 -0.44 -26.87 4.50
N SER A 314 0.59 -27.55 5.03
CA SER A 314 0.62 -27.89 6.45
C SER A 314 0.54 -26.65 7.33
N LEU A 315 1.33 -25.62 7.00
CA LEU A 315 1.33 -24.35 7.73
C LEU A 315 -0.03 -23.65 7.66
N LEU A 316 -0.66 -23.63 6.48
CA LEU A 316 -1.99 -23.08 6.29
C LEU A 316 -3.04 -23.83 7.14
N ILE A 317 -3.05 -25.16 7.13
CA ILE A 317 -3.97 -25.97 7.94
C ILE A 317 -3.78 -25.69 9.43
N ASP A 318 -2.53 -25.58 9.89
CA ASP A 318 -2.24 -25.29 11.29
C ASP A 318 -2.69 -23.86 11.65
N THR A 319 -2.49 -22.89 10.76
CA THR A 319 -3.03 -21.52 10.92
C THR A 319 -4.56 -21.51 10.98
N ILE A 320 -5.25 -22.26 10.11
CA ILE A 320 -6.72 -22.35 10.13
C ILE A 320 -7.20 -22.95 11.46
N LYS A 321 -6.56 -24.01 11.96
CA LYS A 321 -6.91 -24.62 13.26
C LYS A 321 -6.75 -23.66 14.43
N GLU A 322 -5.71 -22.84 14.43
CA GLU A 322 -5.53 -21.84 15.48
C GLU A 322 -6.54 -20.70 15.37
N SER A 323 -6.84 -20.24 14.15
CA SER A 323 -7.91 -19.26 13.90
C SER A 323 -9.26 -19.77 14.38
N CYS A 324 -9.57 -21.04 14.09
CA CYS A 324 -10.72 -21.77 14.58
C CYS A 324 -10.84 -21.76 16.11
N ALA A 325 -9.74 -22.03 16.81
CA ALA A 325 -9.72 -22.03 18.27
C ALA A 325 -9.86 -20.63 18.88
N ALA A 326 -9.52 -19.59 18.13
CA ALA A 326 -9.59 -18.20 18.57
C ALA A 326 -10.91 -17.50 18.22
N ALA A 327 -11.57 -17.92 17.15
CA ALA A 327 -12.80 -17.31 16.64
C ALA A 327 -14.03 -17.75 17.43
N ARG A 328 -14.99 -16.82 17.58
CA ARG A 328 -16.35 -17.13 18.09
C ARG A 328 -17.36 -17.38 16.98
N ALA A 329 -17.05 -16.92 15.77
CA ALA A 329 -17.84 -17.13 14.56
C ALA A 329 -17.19 -18.22 13.69
N PRO A 330 -17.94 -18.83 12.76
CA PRO A 330 -17.39 -19.80 11.82
C PRO A 330 -16.20 -19.25 11.04
N VAL A 331 -15.22 -20.11 10.76
CA VAL A 331 -14.05 -19.76 9.93
C VAL A 331 -14.25 -20.33 8.53
N SER A 332 -14.21 -19.47 7.52
CA SER A 332 -14.24 -19.83 6.11
C SER A 332 -12.90 -19.50 5.46
N VAL A 333 -12.60 -20.14 4.33
CA VAL A 333 -11.26 -20.03 3.72
C VAL A 333 -11.31 -19.94 2.20
N SER A 334 -10.60 -18.99 1.60
CA SER A 334 -10.25 -19.03 0.18
C SER A 334 -9.06 -19.95 -0.03
N ILE A 335 -9.17 -20.85 -1.00
CA ILE A 335 -8.09 -21.81 -1.31
C ILE A 335 -7.95 -21.94 -2.82
N HIS A 336 -6.72 -21.86 -3.33
CA HIS A 336 -6.47 -22.18 -4.73
C HIS A 336 -6.82 -23.67 -5.00
N PRO A 337 -7.59 -24.00 -6.06
CA PRO A 337 -8.15 -25.34 -6.28
C PRO A 337 -7.13 -26.48 -6.27
N ARG A 338 -5.89 -26.23 -6.71
CA ARG A 338 -4.78 -27.20 -6.62
C ARG A 338 -4.56 -27.82 -5.23
N TYR A 339 -4.82 -27.08 -4.14
CA TYR A 339 -4.68 -27.58 -2.78
C TYR A 339 -5.80 -28.53 -2.36
N LEU A 340 -6.89 -28.55 -3.14
CA LEU A 340 -8.04 -29.43 -2.96
C LEU A 340 -7.99 -30.63 -3.91
N GLU A 341 -6.97 -30.72 -4.76
CA GLU A 341 -6.84 -31.73 -5.81
C GLU A 341 -5.67 -32.70 -5.52
N GLY A 342 -5.82 -33.94 -5.98
CA GLY A 342 -4.79 -34.98 -5.85
C GLY A 342 -4.28 -35.15 -4.41
N LYS A 343 -2.96 -35.35 -4.27
CA LYS A 343 -2.30 -35.59 -2.98
C LYS A 343 -2.45 -34.43 -1.98
N LEU A 344 -2.56 -33.19 -2.45
CA LEU A 344 -2.78 -32.04 -1.56
C LEU A 344 -4.22 -32.05 -1.02
N GLY A 345 -5.18 -32.38 -1.89
CA GLY A 345 -6.57 -32.61 -1.48
C GLY A 345 -6.70 -33.69 -0.41
N GLU A 346 -6.00 -34.82 -0.55
CA GLU A 346 -5.99 -35.87 0.48
C GLU A 346 -5.49 -35.36 1.84
N ILE A 347 -4.48 -34.49 1.85
CA ILE A 347 -3.98 -33.86 3.08
C ILE A 347 -5.06 -32.95 3.70
N VAL A 348 -5.74 -32.14 2.89
CA VAL A 348 -6.86 -31.29 3.36
C VAL A 348 -7.95 -32.15 3.96
N ALA A 349 -8.43 -33.17 3.24
CA ALA A 349 -9.50 -34.05 3.69
C ALA A 349 -9.18 -34.73 5.03
N LYS A 350 -7.91 -35.12 5.24
CA LYS A 350 -7.45 -35.80 6.45
C LYS A 350 -7.20 -34.86 7.62
N ARG A 351 -6.66 -33.66 7.38
CA ARG A 351 -6.12 -32.80 8.46
C ARG A 351 -6.99 -31.60 8.80
N LEU A 352 -7.77 -31.07 7.87
CA LEU A 352 -8.61 -29.90 8.10
C LEU A 352 -9.90 -30.34 8.83
N PRO A 353 -10.26 -29.74 9.98
CA PRO A 353 -11.39 -30.20 10.79
C PRO A 353 -12.72 -29.62 10.25
N PRO A 354 -13.66 -30.45 9.73
CA PRO A 354 -14.89 -29.94 9.11
C PRO A 354 -15.77 -29.14 10.05
N ALA A 355 -15.83 -29.54 11.33
CA ALA A 355 -16.67 -28.90 12.34
C ALA A 355 -16.36 -27.42 12.59
N CYS A 356 -15.16 -26.95 12.25
CA CYS A 356 -14.83 -25.53 12.38
C CYS A 356 -15.07 -24.73 11.08
N ILE A 357 -15.10 -25.40 9.93
CA ILE A 357 -15.11 -24.72 8.64
C ILE A 357 -16.54 -24.39 8.24
N GLY A 358 -16.84 -23.10 8.11
CA GLY A 358 -18.13 -22.63 7.59
C GLY A 358 -18.31 -23.06 6.13
N TYR A 359 -17.39 -22.61 5.27
CA TYR A 359 -17.24 -23.07 3.90
C TYR A 359 -15.80 -22.89 3.39
N ILE A 360 -15.47 -23.60 2.31
CA ILE A 360 -14.26 -23.38 1.52
C ILE A 360 -14.67 -22.64 0.24
N ALA A 361 -13.89 -21.64 -0.16
CA ALA A 361 -14.04 -20.90 -1.40
C ALA A 361 -12.92 -21.21 -2.39
N PRO A 362 -13.09 -22.22 -3.27
CA PRO A 362 -12.11 -22.50 -4.31
C PRO A 362 -12.06 -21.35 -5.31
N MET A 363 -10.88 -20.78 -5.49
CA MET A 363 -10.60 -19.71 -6.45
C MET A 363 -10.39 -20.30 -7.85
N ILE A 364 -11.49 -20.65 -8.52
CA ILE A 364 -11.45 -21.23 -9.87
C ILE A 364 -11.71 -20.12 -10.89
N TYR A 365 -10.67 -19.34 -11.19
CA TYR A 365 -10.80 -18.24 -12.14
C TYR A 365 -10.77 -18.75 -13.57
N SER A 366 -11.94 -18.80 -14.19
CA SER A 366 -12.09 -19.05 -15.62
C SER A 366 -13.43 -18.56 -16.12
N THR A 367 -13.44 -17.88 -17.27
CA THR A 367 -14.66 -17.47 -17.96
C THR A 367 -15.37 -18.62 -18.70
N ASN A 368 -14.77 -19.81 -18.72
CA ASN A 368 -15.38 -21.01 -19.29
C ASN A 368 -16.20 -21.77 -18.23
N ALA A 369 -17.53 -21.60 -18.27
CA ALA A 369 -18.44 -22.18 -17.30
C ALA A 369 -18.38 -23.72 -17.23
N ASP A 370 -18.22 -24.42 -18.35
CA ASP A 370 -18.14 -25.89 -18.36
C ASP A 370 -16.87 -26.40 -17.69
N ARG A 371 -15.73 -25.77 -17.98
CA ARG A 371 -14.44 -26.10 -17.36
C ARG A 371 -14.49 -25.83 -15.86
N THR A 372 -15.06 -24.70 -15.46
CA THR A 372 -15.24 -24.32 -14.07
C THR A 372 -16.16 -25.31 -13.34
N ALA A 373 -17.33 -25.62 -13.90
CA ALA A 373 -18.26 -26.61 -13.33
C ALA A 373 -17.61 -28.00 -13.20
N SER A 374 -16.88 -28.46 -14.23
CA SER A 374 -16.22 -29.76 -14.25
C SER A 374 -15.07 -29.87 -13.24
N ARG A 375 -14.37 -28.77 -12.98
CA ARG A 375 -13.33 -28.72 -11.93
C ARG A 375 -13.97 -28.69 -10.55
N MET A 376 -14.97 -27.82 -10.37
CA MET A 376 -15.66 -27.65 -9.10
C MET A 376 -16.41 -28.92 -8.66
N SER A 377 -17.06 -29.62 -9.59
CA SER A 377 -17.75 -30.89 -9.29
C SER A 377 -16.82 -31.97 -8.75
N ARG A 378 -15.60 -32.08 -9.31
CA ARG A 378 -14.58 -33.01 -8.80
C ARG A 378 -14.14 -32.64 -7.38
N ILE A 379 -14.02 -31.36 -7.07
CA ILE A 379 -13.71 -30.88 -5.71
C ILE A 379 -14.88 -31.20 -4.76
N LEU A 380 -16.12 -30.92 -5.15
CA LEU A 380 -17.32 -31.20 -4.35
C LEU A 380 -17.43 -32.70 -4.01
N ILE A 381 -17.19 -33.58 -4.98
CA ILE A 381 -17.22 -35.05 -4.81
C ILE A 381 -16.05 -35.53 -3.93
N GLY A 382 -14.86 -34.97 -4.11
CA GLY A 382 -13.66 -35.38 -3.36
C GLY A 382 -13.68 -34.97 -1.88
N HIS A 383 -14.55 -34.02 -1.52
CA HIS A 383 -14.58 -33.37 -0.20
C HIS A 383 -16.01 -33.25 0.36
N PRO A 384 -16.78 -34.35 0.47
CA PRO A 384 -18.20 -34.31 0.85
C PRO A 384 -18.44 -33.77 2.27
N GLN A 385 -17.41 -33.77 3.12
CA GLN A 385 -17.47 -33.30 4.50
C GLN A 385 -17.44 -31.76 4.64
N PHE A 386 -17.10 -31.02 3.59
CA PHE A 386 -17.04 -29.55 3.62
C PHE A 386 -18.12 -28.93 2.75
N ASN A 387 -18.60 -27.75 3.16
CA ASN A 387 -19.43 -26.89 2.31
C ASN A 387 -18.56 -26.01 1.42
N PHE A 388 -19.06 -25.67 0.24
CA PHE A 388 -18.30 -24.87 -0.73
C PHE A 388 -19.09 -23.71 -1.33
N VAL A 389 -18.38 -22.60 -1.54
CA VAL A 389 -18.83 -21.44 -2.33
C VAL A 389 -17.83 -21.25 -3.47
N LEU A 390 -18.28 -21.20 -4.72
CA LEU A 390 -17.38 -21.01 -5.84
C LEU A 390 -16.94 -19.54 -5.91
N ALA A 391 -15.64 -19.24 -5.87
CA ALA A 391 -15.14 -17.90 -6.14
C ALA A 391 -14.93 -17.69 -7.64
N GLN A 392 -15.44 -16.58 -8.18
CA GLN A 392 -15.32 -16.17 -9.57
C GLN A 392 -14.81 -14.73 -9.64
N SER A 393 -13.87 -14.48 -10.56
CA SER A 393 -13.26 -13.16 -10.67
C SER A 393 -13.91 -12.28 -11.74
N VAL A 394 -14.00 -10.99 -11.42
CA VAL A 394 -14.34 -9.86 -12.30
C VAL A 394 -13.23 -8.79 -12.21
N GLU A 395 -12.05 -9.13 -11.68
CA GLU A 395 -10.93 -8.20 -11.56
C GLU A 395 -10.37 -7.84 -12.94
N ARG A 396 -10.22 -6.54 -13.22
CA ARG A 396 -9.63 -6.04 -14.48
C ARG A 396 -8.15 -6.34 -14.61
N SER A 397 -7.49 -6.60 -13.48
CA SER A 397 -6.08 -6.95 -13.47
C SER A 397 -5.81 -8.35 -14.00
N LEU A 398 -6.82 -9.23 -14.10
CA LEU A 398 -6.67 -10.59 -14.59
C LEU A 398 -6.98 -10.69 -16.10
N PRO A 399 -6.42 -11.68 -16.80
CA PRO A 399 -6.72 -11.90 -18.22
C PRO A 399 -8.19 -12.29 -18.46
N ASP A 400 -8.72 -12.02 -19.65
CA ASP A 400 -10.13 -12.26 -20.03
C ASP A 400 -10.58 -13.73 -19.95
N ASN A 401 -9.64 -14.68 -19.96
CA ASN A 401 -9.95 -16.10 -19.79
C ASN A 401 -10.08 -16.51 -18.30
N GLU A 402 -9.69 -15.65 -17.36
CA GLU A 402 -9.74 -15.85 -15.91
C GLU A 402 -10.73 -14.90 -15.21
N SER A 403 -11.07 -13.77 -15.83
CA SER A 403 -11.95 -12.75 -15.27
C SER A 403 -13.03 -12.30 -16.25
N TYR A 404 -14.23 -12.05 -15.69
CA TYR A 404 -15.38 -11.55 -16.45
C TYR A 404 -15.41 -10.01 -16.61
N ALA A 405 -14.36 -9.30 -16.17
CA ALA A 405 -14.33 -7.83 -16.13
C ALA A 405 -14.72 -7.16 -17.46
N SER A 406 -14.27 -7.71 -18.59
CA SER A 406 -14.49 -7.21 -19.95
C SER A 406 -15.73 -7.82 -20.64
N ALA A 407 -16.32 -8.87 -20.07
CA ALA A 407 -17.45 -9.60 -20.64
C ALA A 407 -18.81 -8.90 -20.41
N GLY A 408 -18.88 -8.02 -19.41
CA GLY A 408 -20.07 -7.26 -19.04
C GLY A 408 -21.04 -8.01 -18.12
N THR A 409 -21.97 -7.26 -17.51
CA THR A 409 -22.83 -7.79 -16.43
C THR A 409 -23.75 -8.90 -16.90
N GLY A 410 -24.32 -8.77 -18.10
CA GLY A 410 -25.26 -9.76 -18.64
C GLY A 410 -24.62 -11.13 -18.87
N VAL A 411 -23.43 -11.15 -19.47
CA VAL A 411 -22.68 -12.40 -19.72
C VAL A 411 -22.27 -13.03 -18.40
N PHE A 412 -21.69 -12.25 -17.49
CA PHE A 412 -21.32 -12.73 -16.16
C PHE A 412 -22.49 -13.38 -15.44
N LEU A 413 -23.61 -12.66 -15.29
CA LEU A 413 -24.79 -13.18 -14.58
C LEU A 413 -25.38 -14.43 -15.25
N THR A 414 -25.31 -14.53 -16.58
CA THR A 414 -25.74 -15.73 -17.31
C THR A 414 -24.84 -16.91 -16.99
N SER A 415 -23.52 -16.73 -17.05
CA SER A 415 -22.55 -17.77 -16.71
C SER A 415 -22.66 -18.21 -15.24
N MET A 416 -22.85 -17.28 -14.31
CA MET A 416 -23.09 -17.60 -12.90
C MET A 416 -24.41 -18.37 -12.74
N GLY A 417 -25.42 -18.01 -13.53
CA GLY A 417 -26.69 -18.71 -13.68
C GLY A 417 -26.50 -20.20 -14.00
N GLU A 418 -25.74 -20.46 -15.04
CA GLU A 418 -25.43 -21.81 -15.52
C GLU A 418 -24.58 -22.60 -14.51
N LEU A 419 -23.56 -21.97 -13.92
CA LEU A 419 -22.73 -22.58 -12.89
C LEU A 419 -23.56 -22.97 -11.68
N GLY A 420 -24.42 -22.07 -11.19
CA GLY A 420 -25.34 -22.32 -10.10
C GLY A 420 -26.25 -23.51 -10.37
N LYS A 421 -26.87 -23.57 -11.56
CA LYS A 421 -27.71 -24.71 -11.99
C LYS A 421 -26.95 -26.03 -12.04
N LYS A 422 -25.73 -26.05 -12.57
CA LYS A 422 -24.90 -27.26 -12.69
C LYS A 422 -24.42 -27.76 -11.32
N LEU A 423 -24.08 -26.84 -10.42
CA LEU A 423 -23.47 -27.16 -9.12
C LEU A 423 -24.51 -27.37 -8.00
N SER A 424 -25.74 -26.89 -8.15
CA SER A 424 -26.81 -27.11 -7.17
C SER A 424 -27.24 -28.57 -7.02
N LEU A 425 -26.82 -29.44 -7.93
CA LEU A 425 -27.00 -30.89 -7.84
C LEU A 425 -26.17 -31.51 -6.69
N TYR A 426 -25.15 -30.82 -6.19
CA TYR A 426 -24.28 -31.28 -5.12
C TYR A 426 -24.73 -30.71 -3.78
N GLY A 427 -25.09 -31.59 -2.84
CA GLY A 427 -25.66 -31.21 -1.53
C GLY A 427 -24.72 -30.39 -0.63
N ASN A 428 -23.43 -30.28 -0.96
CA ASN A 428 -22.43 -29.48 -0.26
C ASN A 428 -22.05 -28.16 -0.99
N TYR A 429 -22.71 -27.83 -2.09
CA TYR A 429 -22.58 -26.53 -2.75
C TYR A 429 -23.50 -25.47 -2.10
N ARG A 430 -23.00 -24.25 -1.92
CA ARG A 430 -23.68 -23.15 -1.21
C ARG A 430 -23.81 -21.85 -1.99
N GLY A 431 -23.24 -21.76 -3.20
CA GLY A 431 -23.41 -20.59 -4.07
C GLY A 431 -22.10 -20.06 -4.65
N ILE A 432 -22.10 -18.78 -5.00
CA ILE A 432 -21.01 -18.09 -5.69
C ILE A 432 -20.64 -16.81 -4.93
N VAL A 433 -19.34 -16.55 -4.84
CA VAL A 433 -18.76 -15.29 -4.36
C VAL A 433 -17.99 -14.59 -5.49
N VAL A 434 -18.19 -13.29 -5.64
CA VAL A 434 -17.56 -12.46 -6.67
C VAL A 434 -16.30 -11.79 -6.12
N GLN A 435 -15.21 -11.88 -6.86
CA GLN A 435 -13.96 -11.17 -6.57
C GLN A 435 -13.66 -10.18 -7.71
N ASP A 436 -13.72 -8.87 -7.56
CA ASP A 436 -13.99 -8.07 -6.36
C ASP A 436 -15.16 -7.09 -6.57
N TRP A 437 -15.59 -6.41 -5.50
CA TRP A 437 -16.66 -5.42 -5.56
C TRP A 437 -16.30 -4.20 -6.41
N LYS A 438 -15.04 -3.75 -6.36
CA LYS A 438 -14.57 -2.52 -7.01
C LYS A 438 -14.81 -2.58 -8.51
N ASP A 439 -14.50 -3.71 -9.12
CA ASP A 439 -14.74 -3.92 -10.55
C ASP A 439 -16.19 -4.37 -10.82
N TYR A 440 -16.81 -5.15 -9.94
CA TYR A 440 -18.20 -5.59 -10.10
C TYR A 440 -19.20 -4.42 -10.11
N GLU A 441 -19.00 -3.44 -9.23
CA GLU A 441 -19.88 -2.29 -9.06
C GLU A 441 -20.02 -1.48 -10.34
N VAL A 442 -18.90 -1.32 -11.07
CA VAL A 442 -18.82 -0.51 -12.29
C VAL A 442 -18.94 -1.33 -13.57
N MET A 443 -19.02 -2.66 -13.46
CA MET A 443 -19.23 -3.55 -14.61
C MET A 443 -20.56 -3.24 -15.28
N ARG A 444 -20.54 -3.08 -16.61
CA ARG A 444 -21.71 -2.76 -17.42
C ARG A 444 -22.09 -3.95 -18.26
#